data_AF-A0A7X9YF57-F1
#
_entry.id   AF-A0A7X9YF57-F1
#
_cell.length_a   1.000
_cell.length_b   1.000
_cell.length_c   1.000
_cell.angle_alpha   90.00
_cell.angle_beta   90.00
_cell.angle_gamma   90.00
#
_symmetry.space_group_name_H-M   'P 1'
#
loop_
_entity.id
_entity.type
_entity.pdbx_description
1 polymer ?
#
loop_
_entity_poly.entity_id
_entity_poly.type
_entity_poly.pdbx_seq_one_letter_code
_entity_poly.pdbx_strand_id
1 'polypeptide(L)'
;MKRSVVLLIAIPLSAFAVYGLFFNADETGEPIAPVAIDFVPIDLQKTRNTHPPAPIDMSKDPITVKPIVAPDNSLPFEEFDAVNRLSDKAKQVLINAKVLPTDLHNEAYIEFDLNSLQALETGENFDLAIPQTAETFTAEVTNVVESENGDKSIFGKIVGVDGRMHNTVLTVGKNAVYGQFTAPSGNYVFESKGKYGWIAAKRDLYKSHIEHEVTTPKTKSDKSIDIFAPKIDG
;
A
#
# COMPACT_ATOMS: atom_id res chain seq x y z
N MET A 1 -14.03 -27.22 44.28
CA MET A 1 -13.88 -25.75 44.17
C MET A 1 -12.45 -25.45 43.73
N LYS A 2 -12.33 -24.53 42.77
CA LYS A 2 -11.15 -23.75 42.33
C LYS A 2 -10.08 -24.44 41.46
N ARG A 3 -10.04 -23.91 40.23
CA ARG A 3 -9.11 -24.13 39.11
C ARG A 3 -7.85 -23.30 39.35
N SER A 4 -6.68 -23.80 38.96
CA SER A 4 -5.53 -22.97 38.58
C SER A 4 -4.69 -23.70 37.54
N VAL A 5 -4.94 -23.37 36.27
CA VAL A 5 -4.05 -23.65 35.14
C VAL A 5 -3.07 -22.48 35.11
N VAL A 6 -1.78 -22.74 35.34
CA VAL A 6 -0.71 -21.77 35.12
C VAL A 6 -0.25 -21.93 33.69
N LEU A 7 -0.64 -20.98 32.84
CA LEU A 7 -0.16 -20.84 31.47
C LEU A 7 1.16 -20.06 31.53
N LEU A 8 2.28 -20.76 31.33
CA LEU A 8 3.58 -20.15 31.07
C LEU A 8 3.55 -19.53 29.67
N ILE A 9 3.34 -18.21 29.61
CA ILE A 9 3.54 -17.42 28.39
C ILE A 9 5.05 -17.14 28.30
N ALA A 10 5.76 -17.97 27.54
CA ALA A 10 7.08 -17.65 27.02
C ALA A 10 6.93 -17.48 25.50
N ILE A 11 6.81 -16.24 25.04
CA ILE A 11 6.83 -15.87 23.62
C ILE A 11 8.07 -14.99 23.40
N PRO A 12 8.84 -15.23 22.31
CA PRO A 12 10.28 -15.02 22.31
C PRO A 12 10.67 -13.59 21.90
N LEU A 13 11.62 -13.02 22.64
CA LEU A 13 12.32 -11.77 22.35
C LEU A 13 13.33 -11.87 21.18
N SER A 14 13.18 -12.82 20.26
CA SER A 14 14.25 -13.19 19.32
C SER A 14 14.10 -12.69 17.88
N ALA A 15 13.07 -11.91 17.54
CA ALA A 15 12.92 -11.39 16.18
C ALA A 15 13.70 -10.08 15.93
N PHE A 16 13.99 -9.31 16.98
CA PHE A 16 14.69 -8.02 16.83
C PHE A 16 16.22 -8.17 16.66
N ALA A 17 16.79 -9.29 17.10
CA ALA A 17 18.23 -9.52 17.07
C ALA A 17 18.75 -9.99 15.69
N VAL A 18 17.88 -10.46 14.78
CA VAL A 18 18.30 -10.88 13.43
C VAL A 18 18.39 -9.70 12.46
N TYR A 19 17.70 -8.58 12.75
CA TYR A 19 17.70 -7.41 11.87
C TYR A 19 19.05 -6.68 11.83
N GLY A 20 19.85 -6.73 12.90
CA GLY A 20 21.12 -6.01 12.99
C GLY A 20 22.28 -6.63 12.22
N LEU A 21 22.17 -7.89 11.78
CA LEU A 21 23.30 -8.67 11.25
C LEU A 21 23.39 -8.69 9.71
N PHE A 22 22.38 -8.19 9.00
CA PHE A 22 22.35 -8.16 7.53
C PHE A 22 22.57 -6.76 6.90
N PHE A 23 22.59 -5.68 7.70
CA PHE A 23 22.72 -4.31 7.18
C PHE A 23 24.10 -3.67 7.39
N ASN A 24 25.11 -4.42 7.86
CA ASN A 24 26.50 -3.98 7.89
C ASN A 24 27.34 -4.85 6.95
N ALA A 25 27.22 -4.61 5.65
CA ALA A 25 28.14 -5.12 4.64
C ALA A 25 28.44 -3.99 3.64
N ASP A 26 29.61 -3.40 3.85
CA ASP A 26 30.46 -2.53 3.03
C ASP A 26 29.89 -1.78 1.81
N GLU A 27 30.12 -0.47 1.85
CA GLU A 27 30.32 0.39 0.70
C GLU A 27 31.43 -0.18 -0.21
N THR A 28 31.09 -0.53 -1.46
CA THR A 28 32.08 -0.71 -2.52
C THR A 28 31.60 -0.05 -3.81
N GLY A 29 32.49 0.78 -4.38
CA GLY A 29 32.24 1.79 -5.40
C GLY A 29 31.60 1.34 -6.71
N GLU A 30 30.92 2.30 -7.32
CA GLU A 30 30.27 2.19 -8.63
C GLU A 30 31.25 2.01 -9.79
N PRO A 31 30.89 1.21 -10.80
CA PRO A 31 31.29 1.45 -12.18
C PRO A 31 30.12 2.10 -12.95
N ILE A 32 30.30 3.37 -13.30
CA ILE A 32 29.41 4.12 -14.20
C ILE A 32 29.49 3.48 -15.60
N ALA A 33 28.41 2.85 -16.06
CA ALA A 33 28.30 2.39 -17.45
C ALA A 33 27.70 3.50 -18.33
N PRO A 34 28.33 3.88 -19.46
CA PRO A 34 27.72 4.85 -20.37
C PRO A 34 26.52 4.23 -21.08
N VAL A 35 25.35 4.87 -20.96
CA VAL A 35 24.16 4.54 -21.74
C VAL A 35 24.42 4.93 -23.20
N ALA A 36 24.52 3.95 -24.09
CA ALA A 36 24.50 4.17 -25.52
C ALA A 36 23.04 4.39 -25.97
N ILE A 37 22.69 5.62 -26.32
CA ILE A 37 21.42 5.91 -27.02
C ILE A 37 21.66 5.71 -28.50
N ASP A 38 21.13 4.62 -29.06
CA ASP A 38 21.14 4.35 -30.49
C ASP A 38 19.99 5.13 -31.15
N PHE A 39 20.30 6.32 -31.67
CA PHE A 39 19.33 7.11 -32.42
C PHE A 39 19.21 6.52 -33.83
N VAL A 40 18.14 5.78 -34.10
CA VAL A 40 17.77 5.40 -35.47
C VAL A 40 17.21 6.63 -36.19
N PRO A 41 17.83 7.13 -37.27
CA PRO A 41 17.28 8.25 -38.03
C PRO A 41 16.05 7.79 -38.83
N ILE A 42 14.90 8.43 -38.57
CA ILE A 42 13.69 8.26 -39.39
C ILE A 42 13.92 9.00 -40.71
N ASP A 43 14.09 8.27 -41.81
CA ASP A 43 14.16 8.85 -43.15
C ASP A 43 12.75 9.27 -43.61
N LEU A 44 12.46 10.56 -43.45
CA LEU A 44 11.20 11.20 -43.85
C LEU A 44 11.00 11.33 -45.38
N GLN A 45 11.90 10.81 -46.23
CA GLN A 45 11.77 10.96 -47.69
C GLN A 45 11.02 9.83 -48.41
N LYS A 46 10.57 8.77 -47.71
CA LYS A 46 9.88 7.62 -48.32
C LYS A 46 8.35 7.74 -48.44
N THR A 47 7.77 8.94 -48.40
CA THR A 47 6.30 9.13 -48.53
C THR A 47 5.90 10.14 -49.59
N ARG A 48 6.61 10.20 -50.73
CA ARG A 48 6.20 11.02 -51.87
C ARG A 48 5.96 10.19 -53.13
N ASN A 49 4.97 9.30 -53.07
CA ASN A 49 4.34 8.73 -54.26
C ASN A 49 2.91 9.26 -54.36
N THR A 50 2.71 10.30 -55.17
CA THR A 50 1.41 10.82 -55.57
C THR A 50 0.93 10.07 -56.81
N HIS A 51 0.07 9.07 -56.60
CA HIS A 51 -0.91 8.64 -57.60
C HIS A 51 -2.27 8.61 -56.90
N PRO A 52 -3.31 9.31 -57.41
CA PRO A 52 -4.64 9.18 -56.86
C PRO A 52 -5.11 7.72 -57.01
N PRO A 53 -5.72 7.11 -55.98
CA PRO A 53 -6.27 5.77 -56.10
C PRO A 53 -7.39 5.76 -57.15
N ALA A 54 -7.40 4.74 -58.01
CA ALA A 54 -8.50 4.53 -58.95
C ALA A 54 -9.82 4.25 -58.19
N PRO A 55 -11.00 4.62 -58.74
CA PRO A 55 -12.27 4.32 -58.12
C PRO A 55 -12.45 2.81 -57.92
N ILE A 56 -12.79 2.41 -56.70
CA ILE A 56 -12.99 1.02 -56.31
C ILE A 56 -14.39 0.60 -56.82
N ASP A 57 -14.46 -0.36 -57.75
CA ASP A 57 -15.73 -0.95 -58.20
C ASP A 57 -16.22 -1.98 -57.18
N MET A 58 -17.20 -1.58 -56.37
CA MET A 58 -17.80 -2.41 -55.32
C MET A 58 -18.90 -3.37 -55.81
N SER A 59 -19.14 -3.50 -57.13
CA SER A 59 -20.24 -4.33 -57.64
C SER A 59 -19.97 -5.84 -57.67
N LYS A 60 -18.75 -6.28 -57.33
CA LYS A 60 -18.31 -7.68 -57.51
C LYS A 60 -18.07 -8.46 -56.22
N ASP A 61 -18.06 -7.81 -55.05
CA ASP A 61 -17.74 -8.45 -53.78
C ASP A 61 -18.96 -8.49 -52.85
N PRO A 62 -19.75 -9.57 -52.83
CA PRO A 62 -20.82 -9.71 -51.85
C PRO A 62 -20.21 -9.86 -50.45
N ILE A 63 -20.29 -8.80 -49.65
CA ILE A 63 -19.93 -8.85 -48.23
C ILE A 63 -20.91 -9.80 -47.53
N THR A 64 -20.49 -11.05 -47.32
CA THR A 64 -21.19 -11.96 -46.42
C THR A 64 -20.88 -11.50 -44.99
N VAL A 65 -21.69 -10.57 -44.48
CA VAL A 65 -21.64 -10.15 -43.08
C VAL A 65 -22.18 -11.32 -42.25
N LYS A 66 -21.29 -12.18 -41.75
CA LYS A 66 -21.58 -12.88 -40.49
C LYS A 66 -21.78 -11.77 -39.44
N PRO A 67 -22.87 -11.78 -38.66
CA PRO A 67 -23.02 -10.83 -37.57
C PRO A 67 -21.77 -10.95 -36.69
N ILE A 68 -20.97 -9.88 -36.65
CA ILE A 68 -20.02 -9.68 -35.58
C ILE A 68 -20.91 -9.64 -34.34
N VAL A 69 -20.84 -10.71 -33.54
CA VAL A 69 -21.35 -10.68 -32.18
C VAL A 69 -20.66 -9.48 -31.54
N ALA A 70 -21.43 -8.44 -31.24
CA ALA A 70 -20.94 -7.30 -30.50
C ALA A 70 -20.25 -7.85 -29.24
N PRO A 71 -19.03 -7.40 -28.88
CA PRO A 71 -18.50 -7.72 -27.58
C PRO A 71 -19.59 -7.35 -26.56
N ASP A 72 -19.93 -8.33 -25.74
CA ASP A 72 -20.88 -8.19 -24.66
C ASP A 72 -20.31 -7.18 -23.68
N ASN A 73 -20.60 -5.90 -23.90
CA ASN A 73 -20.26 -4.81 -22.99
C ASN A 73 -21.20 -4.80 -21.77
N SER A 74 -21.58 -5.97 -21.26
CA SER A 74 -22.20 -6.14 -19.95
C SER A 74 -21.16 -6.41 -18.86
N LEU A 75 -19.98 -5.79 -18.94
CA LEU A 75 -19.17 -5.59 -17.75
C LEU A 75 -20.00 -4.67 -16.81
N PRO A 76 -20.40 -5.13 -15.62
CA PRO A 76 -21.04 -4.25 -14.66
C PRO A 76 -20.04 -3.14 -14.30
N PHE A 77 -20.53 -1.90 -14.23
CA PHE A 77 -19.80 -0.71 -13.75
C PHE A 77 -19.31 -0.89 -12.30
N GLU A 78 -18.27 -1.69 -12.07
CA GLU A 78 -17.45 -1.71 -10.84
C GLU A 78 -15.98 -1.98 -11.19
N GLU A 79 -15.44 -1.31 -12.22
CA GLU A 79 -14.00 -1.30 -12.44
C GLU A 79 -13.35 -0.36 -11.41
N PHE A 80 -12.31 -0.86 -10.76
CA PHE A 80 -11.51 -0.16 -9.76
C PHE A 80 -10.19 0.20 -10.43
N ASP A 81 -9.93 1.50 -10.65
CA ASP A 81 -8.64 1.97 -11.19
C ASP A 81 -7.47 1.79 -10.20
N ALA A 82 -7.81 1.61 -8.92
CA ALA A 82 -6.93 1.33 -7.80
C ALA A 82 -7.67 0.44 -6.80
N VAL A 83 -6.99 -0.17 -5.83
CA VAL A 83 -7.63 -1.03 -4.80
C VAL A 83 -8.63 -0.29 -3.91
N ASN A 84 -8.76 1.03 -4.08
CA ASN A 84 -9.78 1.86 -3.48
C ASN A 84 -10.30 2.95 -4.43
N ARG A 85 -11.49 3.47 -4.12
CA ARG A 85 -12.10 4.62 -4.81
C ARG A 85 -12.94 5.44 -3.85
N LEU A 86 -13.28 6.69 -4.21
CA LEU A 86 -14.21 7.50 -3.43
C LEU A 86 -15.59 6.85 -3.32
N SER A 87 -16.27 7.07 -2.19
CA SER A 87 -17.62 6.52 -1.95
C SER A 87 -18.54 7.51 -1.27
N ASP A 88 -19.69 7.75 -1.91
CA ASP A 88 -20.77 8.56 -1.36
C ASP A 88 -21.52 7.85 -0.21
N LYS A 89 -21.36 6.53 -0.09
CA LYS A 89 -22.06 5.70 0.91
C LYS A 89 -21.22 5.43 2.15
N ALA A 90 -19.90 5.41 2.01
CA ALA A 90 -19.00 4.98 3.08
C ALA A 90 -19.20 5.76 4.38
N LYS A 91 -19.34 7.09 4.31
CA LYS A 91 -19.58 7.93 5.50
C LYS A 91 -20.81 7.47 6.29
N GLN A 92 -21.94 7.29 5.61
CA GLN A 92 -23.19 6.91 6.26
C GLN A 92 -23.11 5.51 6.87
N VAL A 93 -22.49 4.56 6.15
CA VAL A 93 -22.28 3.19 6.65
C VAL A 93 -21.44 3.18 7.92
N LEU A 94 -20.34 3.93 7.94
CA LEU A 94 -19.41 4.00 9.08
C LEU A 94 -20.02 4.69 10.30
N ILE A 95 -20.80 5.77 10.09
CA ILE A 95 -21.57 6.42 11.17
C ILE A 95 -22.57 5.43 11.78
N ASN A 96 -23.34 4.73 10.95
CA ASN A 96 -24.34 3.76 11.41
C ASN A 96 -23.69 2.59 12.16
N ALA A 97 -22.50 2.17 11.73
CA ALA A 97 -21.71 1.14 12.39
C ALA A 97 -21.01 1.63 13.67
N LYS A 98 -20.96 2.94 13.94
CA LYS A 98 -20.29 3.57 15.09
C LYS A 98 -18.80 3.23 15.18
N VAL A 99 -18.10 3.23 14.04
CA VAL A 99 -16.67 2.88 13.94
C VAL A 99 -15.76 4.06 13.55
N LEU A 100 -16.31 5.26 13.39
CA LEU A 100 -15.50 6.44 13.09
C LEU A 100 -14.76 6.92 14.35
N PRO A 101 -13.44 7.19 14.28
CA PRO A 101 -12.72 7.90 15.33
C PRO A 101 -13.34 9.28 15.61
N THR A 102 -13.28 9.72 16.87
CA THR A 102 -13.91 10.98 17.32
C THR A 102 -13.13 12.23 16.91
N ASP A 103 -11.84 12.07 16.64
CA ASP A 103 -10.86 13.11 16.28
C ASP A 103 -10.42 13.03 14.82
N LEU A 104 -11.22 12.36 13.99
CA LEU A 104 -10.97 12.26 12.56
C LEU A 104 -11.16 13.63 11.90
N HIS A 105 -10.10 14.12 11.25
CA HIS A 105 -10.11 15.36 10.49
C HIS A 105 -9.47 15.17 9.13
N ASN A 106 -9.93 15.95 8.14
CA ASN A 106 -9.46 15.86 6.77
C ASN A 106 -9.42 14.41 6.32
N GLU A 107 -10.56 13.71 6.41
CA GLU A 107 -10.74 12.33 5.95
C GLU A 107 -11.42 12.28 4.58
N ALA A 108 -11.12 11.23 3.83
CA ALA A 108 -11.85 10.86 2.63
C ALA A 108 -12.55 9.53 2.88
N TYR A 109 -13.77 9.41 2.36
CA TYR A 109 -14.58 8.20 2.49
C TYR A 109 -14.47 7.40 1.21
N ILE A 110 -14.10 6.12 1.35
CA ILE A 110 -13.68 5.27 0.25
C ILE A 110 -14.36 3.90 0.29
N GLU A 111 -14.37 3.23 -0.87
CA GLU A 111 -14.66 1.82 -1.02
C GLU A 111 -13.38 1.08 -1.39
N PHE A 112 -13.11 -0.06 -0.77
CA PHE A 112 -12.02 -0.97 -1.08
C PHE A 112 -12.50 -2.13 -1.96
N ASP A 113 -11.67 -2.54 -2.91
CA ASP A 113 -11.81 -3.82 -3.59
C ASP A 113 -11.20 -4.93 -2.74
N LEU A 114 -12.02 -5.52 -1.87
CA LEU A 114 -11.59 -6.59 -0.98
C LEU A 114 -11.15 -7.84 -1.73
N ASN A 115 -11.73 -8.12 -2.90
CA ASN A 115 -11.41 -9.33 -3.65
C ASN A 115 -10.02 -9.21 -4.27
N SER A 116 -9.72 -8.07 -4.89
CA SER A 116 -8.39 -7.79 -5.44
C SER A 116 -7.34 -7.78 -4.32
N LEU A 117 -7.62 -7.10 -3.19
CA LEU A 117 -6.71 -7.10 -2.04
C LEU A 117 -6.48 -8.51 -1.47
N GLN A 118 -7.50 -9.35 -1.38
CA GLN A 118 -7.37 -10.73 -0.89
C GLN A 118 -6.60 -11.62 -1.86
N ALA A 119 -6.63 -11.33 -3.16
CA ALA A 119 -5.94 -12.10 -4.20
C ALA A 119 -4.45 -11.80 -4.29
N LEU A 120 -3.99 -10.62 -3.83
CA LEU A 120 -2.60 -10.17 -3.99
C LEU A 120 -1.55 -11.14 -3.47
N GLU A 121 -0.54 -11.41 -4.28
CA GLU A 121 0.61 -12.27 -3.95
C GLU A 121 1.93 -11.47 -3.88
N THR A 122 2.94 -12.07 -3.27
CA THR A 122 4.29 -11.47 -3.21
C THR A 122 4.86 -11.30 -4.62
N GLY A 123 5.38 -10.11 -4.92
CA GLY A 123 5.92 -9.73 -6.23
C GLY A 123 4.91 -9.03 -7.15
N GLU A 124 3.63 -9.02 -6.80
CA GLU A 124 2.61 -8.27 -7.54
C GLU A 124 2.62 -6.79 -7.15
N ASN A 125 1.96 -5.98 -7.97
CA ASN A 125 1.78 -4.55 -7.72
C ASN A 125 0.30 -4.24 -7.48
N PHE A 126 0.05 -3.24 -6.65
CA PHE A 126 -1.28 -2.68 -6.49
C PHE A 126 -1.21 -1.16 -6.40
N ASP A 127 -2.23 -0.51 -6.96
CA ASP A 127 -2.37 0.94 -6.89
C ASP A 127 -3.28 1.32 -5.74
N LEU A 128 -2.91 2.35 -4.99
CA LEU A 128 -3.74 2.94 -3.94
C LEU A 128 -3.89 4.44 -4.18
N ALA A 129 -5.14 4.89 -4.25
CA ALA A 129 -5.49 6.29 -4.43
C ALA A 129 -5.58 7.01 -3.07
N ILE A 130 -5.08 8.24 -3.02
CA ILE A 130 -5.23 9.20 -1.94
C ILE A 130 -6.12 10.34 -2.46
N PRO A 131 -7.46 10.25 -2.29
CA PRO A 131 -8.38 11.18 -2.95
C PRO A 131 -8.20 12.65 -2.55
N GLN A 132 -7.69 12.89 -1.35
CA GLN A 132 -7.52 14.22 -0.77
C GLN A 132 -6.45 15.05 -1.49
N THR A 133 -5.44 14.36 -2.02
CA THR A 133 -4.32 14.96 -2.75
C THR A 133 -4.40 14.66 -4.24
N ALA A 134 -5.40 13.89 -4.68
CA ALA A 134 -5.55 13.39 -6.05
C ALA A 134 -4.31 12.63 -6.54
N GLU A 135 -3.63 11.93 -5.62
CA GLU A 135 -2.46 11.12 -5.92
C GLU A 135 -2.84 9.64 -5.98
N THR A 136 -2.15 8.88 -6.82
CA THR A 136 -2.19 7.42 -6.84
C THR A 136 -0.77 6.90 -6.79
N PHE A 137 -0.54 5.89 -5.95
CA PHE A 137 0.78 5.30 -5.75
C PHE A 137 0.72 3.81 -6.02
N THR A 138 1.65 3.32 -6.82
CA THR A 138 1.88 1.90 -7.05
C THR A 138 2.81 1.34 -5.98
N ALA A 139 2.35 0.32 -5.28
CA ALA A 139 3.13 -0.42 -4.30
C ALA A 139 3.43 -1.82 -4.83
N GLU A 140 4.68 -2.26 -4.68
CA GLU A 140 5.08 -3.65 -4.92
C GLU A 140 4.93 -4.44 -3.62
N VAL A 141 4.23 -5.58 -3.68
CA VAL A 141 4.04 -6.49 -2.55
C VAL A 141 5.35 -7.22 -2.28
N THR A 142 5.95 -6.94 -1.14
CA THR A 142 7.21 -7.56 -0.72
C THR A 142 7.01 -8.82 0.12
N ASN A 143 5.89 -8.92 0.82
CA ASN A 143 5.53 -10.09 1.60
C ASN A 143 4.03 -10.17 1.87
N VAL A 144 3.54 -11.39 2.04
CA VAL A 144 2.16 -11.70 2.41
C VAL A 144 2.18 -12.70 3.57
N VAL A 145 1.42 -12.40 4.61
CA VAL A 145 1.25 -13.29 5.78
C VAL A 145 -0.22 -13.55 6.00
N GLU A 146 -0.62 -14.80 5.82
CA GLU A 146 -1.98 -15.26 6.12
C GLU A 146 -2.06 -15.81 7.55
N SER A 147 -3.08 -15.36 8.27
CA SER A 147 -3.39 -15.81 9.63
C SER A 147 -4.40 -16.95 9.61
N GLU A 148 -4.43 -17.78 10.66
CA GLU A 148 -5.35 -18.94 10.74
C GLU A 148 -6.83 -18.55 10.66
N ASN A 149 -7.18 -17.31 11.00
CA ASN A 149 -8.53 -16.77 10.92
C ASN A 149 -8.93 -16.29 9.52
N GLY A 150 -8.04 -16.38 8.54
CA GLY A 150 -8.23 -15.93 7.16
C GLY A 150 -7.86 -14.47 6.91
N ASP A 151 -7.35 -13.75 7.92
CA ASP A 151 -6.85 -12.39 7.72
C ASP A 151 -5.50 -12.43 6.98
N LYS A 152 -5.35 -11.56 5.99
CA LYS A 152 -4.17 -11.46 5.13
C LYS A 152 -3.46 -10.14 5.39
N SER A 153 -2.24 -10.18 5.90
CA SER A 153 -1.39 -9.00 6.02
C SER A 153 -0.46 -8.88 4.82
N ILE A 154 -0.50 -7.73 4.17
CA ILE A 154 0.22 -7.42 2.94
C ILE A 154 1.23 -6.32 3.26
N PHE A 155 2.49 -6.63 3.03
CA PHE A 155 3.61 -5.71 3.16
C PHE A 155 4.02 -5.27 1.78
N GLY A 156 4.14 -3.97 1.57
CA GLY A 156 4.54 -3.42 0.29
C GLY A 156 5.58 -2.32 0.41
N LYS A 157 6.19 -1.99 -0.71
CA LYS A 157 7.12 -0.86 -0.85
C LYS A 157 6.68 0.03 -2.00
N ILE A 158 6.88 1.33 -1.85
CA ILE A 158 6.68 2.36 -2.88
C ILE A 158 8.03 3.04 -3.09
N VAL A 159 8.42 3.18 -4.34
CA VAL A 159 9.64 3.90 -4.72
C VAL A 159 9.27 5.33 -5.09
N GLY A 160 9.72 6.30 -4.28
CA GLY A 160 9.55 7.72 -4.58
C GLY A 160 10.38 8.15 -5.80
N VAL A 161 10.02 9.29 -6.39
CA VAL A 161 10.80 9.90 -7.50
C VAL A 161 12.23 10.27 -7.10
N ASP A 162 12.48 10.43 -5.81
CA ASP A 162 13.79 10.68 -5.20
C ASP A 162 14.57 9.38 -4.93
N GLY A 163 14.04 8.23 -5.33
CA GLY A 163 14.63 6.91 -5.10
C GLY A 163 14.45 6.39 -3.67
N ARG A 164 13.77 7.13 -2.79
CA ARG A 164 13.53 6.69 -1.41
C ARG A 164 12.42 5.66 -1.35
N MET A 165 12.65 4.65 -0.51
CA MET A 165 11.71 3.56 -0.28
C MET A 165 10.75 3.93 0.85
N HIS A 166 9.46 3.72 0.61
CA HIS A 166 8.40 3.92 1.59
C HIS A 166 7.65 2.61 1.82
N ASN A 167 7.50 2.20 3.08
CA ASN A 167 6.86 0.93 3.42
C ASN A 167 5.37 1.13 3.69
N THR A 168 4.56 0.22 3.17
CA THR A 168 3.12 0.15 3.43
C THR A 168 2.79 -1.19 4.06
N VAL A 169 1.81 -1.18 4.97
CA VAL A 169 1.30 -2.38 5.61
C VAL A 169 -0.22 -2.26 5.67
N LEU A 170 -0.91 -3.27 5.15
CA LEU A 170 -2.35 -3.37 5.23
C LEU A 170 -2.76 -4.78 5.64
N THR A 171 -3.83 -4.90 6.41
CA THR A 171 -4.42 -6.17 6.79
C THR A 171 -5.84 -6.23 6.26
N VAL A 172 -6.09 -7.23 5.43
CA VAL A 172 -7.38 -7.56 4.83
C VAL A 172 -8.00 -8.67 5.66
N GLY A 173 -9.08 -8.37 6.36
CA GLY A 173 -9.90 -9.37 7.02
C GLY A 173 -11.19 -9.63 6.25
N LYS A 174 -11.97 -10.61 6.71
CA LYS A 174 -13.24 -11.02 6.07
C LYS A 174 -14.20 -9.85 5.80
N ASN A 175 -14.23 -8.86 6.69
CA ASN A 175 -15.18 -7.72 6.63
C ASN A 175 -14.53 -6.40 7.05
N ALA A 176 -13.23 -6.24 6.87
CA ALA A 176 -12.53 -5.00 7.20
C ALA A 176 -11.16 -4.96 6.51
N VAL A 177 -10.68 -3.77 6.21
CA VAL A 177 -9.31 -3.49 5.83
C VAL A 177 -8.82 -2.40 6.76
N TYR A 178 -7.63 -2.55 7.31
CA TYR A 178 -6.99 -1.50 8.09
C TYR A 178 -5.51 -1.50 7.80
N GLY A 179 -4.87 -0.35 7.94
CA GLY A 179 -3.45 -0.26 7.64
C GLY A 179 -2.90 1.15 7.67
N GLN A 180 -1.63 1.20 7.32
CA GLN A 180 -0.88 2.43 7.10
C GLN A 180 -0.24 2.40 5.72
N PHE A 181 -0.32 3.53 5.03
CA PHE A 181 0.26 3.74 3.73
C PHE A 181 1.26 4.88 3.80
N THR A 182 2.56 4.56 3.71
CA THR A 182 3.60 5.58 3.63
C THR A 182 3.86 5.88 2.16
N ALA A 183 3.68 7.12 1.75
CA ALA A 183 3.96 7.59 0.41
C ALA A 183 4.93 8.79 0.47
N PRO A 184 5.52 9.19 -0.67
CA PRO A 184 6.31 10.43 -0.76
C PRO A 184 5.58 11.66 -0.20
N SER A 185 4.25 11.76 -0.38
CA SER A 185 3.46 12.89 0.09
C SER A 185 3.07 12.85 1.58
N GLY A 186 3.25 11.70 2.25
CA GLY A 186 2.98 11.58 3.68
C GLY A 186 2.64 10.18 4.16
N ASN A 187 2.31 10.10 5.46
CA ASN A 187 1.82 8.88 6.10
C ASN A 187 0.30 8.94 6.18
N TYR A 188 -0.37 7.95 5.63
CA TYR A 188 -1.83 7.82 5.65
C TYR A 188 -2.23 6.61 6.48
N VAL A 189 -3.38 6.70 7.13
CA VAL A 189 -4.00 5.60 7.87
C VAL A 189 -5.41 5.44 7.35
N PHE A 190 -5.87 4.19 7.27
CA PHE A 190 -7.22 3.89 6.84
C PHE A 190 -7.79 2.71 7.63
N GLU A 191 -9.11 2.68 7.72
CA GLU A 191 -9.87 1.60 8.34
C GLU A 191 -11.22 1.46 7.63
N SER A 192 -11.73 0.24 7.56
CA SER A 192 -13.00 -0.06 6.91
C SER A 192 -13.91 -0.98 7.73
N LYS A 193 -15.20 -0.88 7.42
CA LYS A 193 -16.24 -1.84 7.78
C LYS A 193 -16.84 -2.41 6.49
N GLY A 194 -16.58 -3.68 6.23
CA GLY A 194 -16.77 -4.29 4.93
C GLY A 194 -15.89 -3.59 3.89
N LYS A 195 -16.46 -3.32 2.72
CA LYS A 195 -15.76 -2.53 1.68
C LYS A 195 -15.68 -1.03 1.98
N TYR A 196 -16.49 -0.51 2.89
CA TYR A 196 -16.60 0.94 3.14
C TYR A 196 -15.61 1.38 4.19
N GLY A 197 -14.76 2.35 3.89
CA GLY A 197 -13.73 2.84 4.80
C GLY A 197 -13.52 4.34 4.75
N TRP A 198 -12.60 4.78 5.59
CA TRP A 198 -12.07 6.14 5.60
C TRP A 198 -10.55 6.07 5.46
N ILE A 199 -9.97 7.12 4.89
CA ILE A 199 -8.52 7.34 4.82
C ILE A 199 -8.22 8.78 5.22
N ALA A 200 -7.16 8.99 6.00
CA ALA A 200 -6.70 10.30 6.41
C ALA A 200 -5.18 10.32 6.57
N ALA A 201 -4.58 11.50 6.45
CA ALA A 201 -3.18 11.68 6.81
C ALA A 201 -3.02 11.49 8.33
N LYS A 202 -2.00 10.74 8.76
CA LYS A 202 -1.75 10.44 10.18
C LYS A 202 -1.64 11.70 11.04
N ARG A 203 -1.09 12.79 10.49
CA ARG A 203 -0.99 14.10 11.17
C ARG A 203 -2.33 14.73 11.54
N ASP A 204 -3.41 14.34 10.85
CA ASP A 204 -4.74 14.89 11.07
C ASP A 204 -5.55 14.08 12.10
N LEU A 205 -5.07 12.90 12.51
CA LEU A 205 -5.69 12.04 13.54
C LEU A 205 -5.32 12.41 14.98
N TYR A 206 -4.27 13.22 15.21
CA TYR A 206 -3.69 13.39 16.56
C TYR A 206 -3.54 14.85 17.02
N LYS A 207 -4.29 15.80 16.45
CA LYS A 207 -4.21 17.21 16.88
C LYS A 207 -4.55 17.42 18.37
N SER A 208 -5.16 16.44 19.02
CA SER A 208 -5.49 16.45 20.46
C SER A 208 -4.59 15.54 21.32
N HIS A 209 -3.58 14.86 20.75
CA HIS A 209 -2.69 14.00 21.52
C HIS A 209 -1.66 14.85 22.27
N ILE A 210 -1.85 15.02 23.57
CA ILE A 210 -0.78 15.45 24.47
C ILE A 210 0.15 14.26 24.60
N GLU A 211 1.35 14.34 24.03
CA GLU A 211 2.43 13.44 24.41
C GLU A 211 2.63 13.58 25.91
N HIS A 212 2.27 12.54 26.66
CA HIS A 212 2.77 12.42 28.02
C HIS A 212 4.26 12.11 27.89
N GLU A 213 5.11 13.15 27.89
CA GLU A 213 6.49 12.97 28.28
C GLU A 213 6.43 12.23 29.62
N VAL A 214 6.92 10.99 29.63
CA VAL A 214 7.27 10.34 30.88
C VAL A 214 8.42 11.17 31.42
N THR A 215 8.08 12.21 32.20
CA THR A 215 9.06 12.94 32.98
C THR A 215 9.67 11.87 33.86
N THR A 216 10.85 11.37 33.47
CA THR A 216 11.63 10.48 34.32
C THR A 216 11.70 11.19 35.66
N PRO A 217 11.19 10.59 36.75
CA PRO A 217 11.28 11.21 38.06
C PRO A 217 12.74 11.55 38.26
N LYS A 218 13.04 12.84 38.42
CA LYS A 218 14.39 13.35 38.60
C LYS A 218 15.04 12.49 39.69
N THR A 219 15.91 11.57 39.28
CA THR A 219 16.53 10.61 40.20
C THR A 219 17.20 11.44 41.27
N LYS A 220 16.64 11.43 42.49
CA LYS A 220 17.40 11.88 43.64
C LYS A 220 18.61 10.97 43.65
N SER A 221 19.78 11.59 43.49
CA SER A 221 21.09 10.98 43.68
C SER A 221 21.15 10.47 45.12
N ASP A 222 20.54 9.32 45.37
CA ASP A 222 20.87 8.51 46.52
C ASP A 222 21.90 7.49 46.05
N LYS A 223 23.00 7.40 46.79
CA LYS A 223 24.16 6.56 46.47
C LYS A 223 23.83 5.08 46.70
N SER A 224 22.82 4.55 46.01
CA SER A 224 22.54 3.13 46.01
C SER A 224 23.21 2.49 44.80
N ILE A 225 24.19 1.65 45.11
CA ILE A 225 24.94 0.73 44.25
C ILE A 225 24.15 0.34 43.00
N ASP A 226 24.72 0.64 41.83
CA ASP A 226 24.22 0.17 40.54
C ASP A 226 24.43 -1.35 40.46
N ILE A 227 23.34 -2.09 40.62
CA ILE A 227 23.31 -3.56 40.66
C ILE A 227 23.55 -4.17 39.26
N PHE A 228 23.53 -3.34 38.22
CA PHE A 228 23.77 -3.73 36.83
C PHE A 228 25.17 -3.33 36.33
N ALA A 229 25.97 -2.65 37.15
CA ALA A 229 27.36 -2.42 36.83
C ALA A 229 28.09 -3.77 36.77
N PRO A 230 28.82 -4.06 35.67
CA PRO A 230 29.58 -5.30 35.54
C PRO A 230 30.60 -5.38 36.68
N LYS A 231 30.58 -6.50 37.41
CA LYS A 231 31.55 -6.73 38.48
C LYS A 231 32.92 -6.91 37.85
N ILE A 232 33.84 -6.04 38.25
CA ILE A 232 35.24 -6.12 37.87
C ILE A 232 35.86 -7.13 38.84
N ASP A 233 35.92 -8.39 38.42
CA ASP A 233 36.62 -9.42 39.18
C ASP A 233 38.12 -9.28 38.91
N GLY A 234 38.90 -9.09 39.99
CA GLY A 234 40.37 -9.05 39.99
C GLY A 234 40.95 -10.20 40.78
#